data_AF-A0A6P7GN39-F1
#
_entry.id   AF-A0A6P7GN39-F1
#
_cell.length_a   1.000
_cell.length_b   1.000
_cell.length_c   1.000
_cell.angle_alpha   90.00
_cell.angle_beta   90.00
_cell.angle_gamma   90.00
#
_symmetry.space_group_name_H-M   'P 1'
#
loop_
_entity.id
_entity.type
_entity.pdbx_description
1 polymer ?
#
loop_
_entity_poly.entity_id
_entity_poly.type
_entity_poly.pdbx_seq_one_letter_code
_entity_poly.pdbx_strand_id
1 'polypeptide(L)'
;IITYRLDRAILSTSNSQARAPTFKSWTYSGEIIRVACDDDEALAWLKKAIDDLKPWEDASLAVVSQDKLPNLTKASVWISEDVTNTSDDTKRVLRRLTAQNPDMSVARWCTFHHEAKTDPNGHLFVFGIGDEDMAVLKKRAMRLSYAFTSLTLKASKQKMEGTSSEPGTSDTRQPDTVTETETPVVPQQDDDHQMVVDEPCRGSTETTKAAASSSEEEMDA
;
A
#
# COMPACT_ATOMS: atom_id res chain seq x y z
N ILE A 1 -15.44 -2.94 11.20
CA ILE A 1 -16.87 -3.31 11.13
C ILE A 1 -17.07 -4.67 10.46
N ILE A 2 -16.58 -4.85 9.23
CA ILE A 2 -16.73 -6.12 8.48
C ILE A 2 -16.07 -7.30 9.21
N THR A 3 -14.81 -7.13 9.62
CA THR A 3 -14.04 -8.15 10.36
C THR A 3 -14.70 -8.58 11.67
N TYR A 4 -15.17 -7.62 12.46
CA TYR A 4 -15.91 -7.88 13.71
C TYR A 4 -17.20 -8.67 13.46
N ARG A 5 -17.94 -8.36 12.39
CA ARG A 5 -19.17 -9.07 12.07
C ARG A 5 -18.90 -10.49 11.54
N LEU A 6 -17.83 -10.67 10.75
CA LEU A 6 -17.38 -12.00 10.34
C LEU A 6 -16.96 -12.84 11.55
N ASP A 7 -16.19 -12.28 12.47
CA ASP A 7 -15.79 -12.94 13.72
C ASP A 7 -17.02 -13.38 14.54
N ARG A 8 -18.01 -12.49 14.71
CA ARG A 8 -19.27 -12.83 15.36
C ARG A 8 -20.03 -13.95 14.64
N ALA A 9 -20.03 -13.96 13.30
CA ALA A 9 -20.67 -15.02 12.52
C ALA A 9 -19.95 -16.37 12.72
N ILE A 10 -18.62 -16.38 12.77
CA ILE A 10 -17.82 -17.58 13.08
C ILE A 10 -18.22 -18.13 14.44
N LEU A 11 -18.20 -17.29 15.48
CA LEU A 11 -18.54 -17.69 16.85
C LEU A 11 -19.98 -18.21 16.97
N SER A 12 -20.92 -17.64 16.20
CA SER A 12 -22.32 -18.12 16.18
C SER A 12 -22.49 -19.47 15.49
N THR A 13 -21.63 -19.80 14.53
CA THR A 13 -21.68 -21.08 13.79
C THR A 13 -21.19 -22.24 14.66
N SER A 14 -20.17 -22.00 15.49
CA SER A 14 -19.61 -22.97 16.44
C SER A 14 -20.60 -23.48 17.51
N ASN A 15 -21.73 -22.78 17.68
CA ASN A 15 -22.78 -23.14 18.64
C ASN A 15 -23.82 -24.11 18.05
N SER A 16 -23.79 -24.31 16.72
CA SER A 16 -24.45 -25.41 16.03
C SER A 16 -23.43 -26.54 15.85
N GLN A 17 -23.82 -27.82 15.89
CA GLN A 17 -22.92 -28.98 15.80
C GLN A 17 -22.06 -29.10 14.51
N ALA A 18 -21.98 -28.05 13.69
CA ALA A 18 -21.07 -27.93 12.56
C ALA A 18 -19.68 -27.47 13.04
N ARG A 19 -18.62 -28.00 12.41
CA ARG A 19 -17.24 -27.54 12.62
C ARG A 19 -17.14 -26.06 12.26
N ALA A 20 -16.49 -25.27 13.12
CA ALA A 20 -16.23 -23.87 12.82
C ALA A 20 -15.30 -23.72 11.61
N PRO A 21 -15.57 -22.77 10.69
CA PRO A 21 -14.70 -22.53 9.55
C PRO A 21 -13.32 -22.07 10.02
N THR A 22 -12.26 -22.49 9.34
CA THR A 22 -10.88 -22.09 9.66
C THR A 22 -10.22 -21.35 8.49
N PHE A 23 -9.37 -20.39 8.83
CA PHE A 23 -8.72 -19.48 7.89
C PHE A 23 -7.25 -19.34 8.23
N LYS A 24 -6.38 -19.39 7.22
CA LYS A 24 -4.92 -19.27 7.37
C LYS A 24 -4.50 -17.84 7.67
N SER A 25 -5.12 -16.90 6.97
CA SER A 25 -4.79 -15.48 7.06
C SER A 25 -5.90 -14.64 6.46
N TRP A 26 -5.89 -13.36 6.81
CA TRP A 26 -6.67 -12.36 6.11
C TRP A 26 -5.87 -11.07 6.01
N THR A 27 -6.15 -10.28 4.96
CA THR A 27 -5.57 -8.95 4.78
C THR A 27 -6.64 -7.99 4.29
N TYR A 28 -6.51 -6.72 4.69
CA TYR A 28 -7.38 -5.64 4.26
C TYR A 28 -6.59 -4.62 3.45
N SER A 29 -7.18 -4.15 2.36
CA SER A 29 -6.61 -3.09 1.53
C SER A 29 -7.77 -2.29 0.95
N GLY A 30 -8.21 -1.26 1.70
CA GLY A 30 -9.36 -0.42 1.35
C GLY A 30 -10.60 -1.26 1.08
N GLU A 31 -11.04 -1.30 -0.17
CA GLU A 31 -12.29 -1.97 -0.52
C GLU A 31 -12.16 -3.51 -0.66
N ILE A 32 -10.95 -4.05 -0.52
CA ILE A 32 -10.67 -5.47 -0.73
C ILE A 32 -10.25 -6.14 0.58
N ILE A 33 -10.94 -7.24 0.92
CA ILE A 33 -10.53 -8.19 1.97
C ILE A 33 -10.10 -9.48 1.27
N ARG A 34 -8.84 -9.88 1.45
CA ARG A 34 -8.36 -11.20 1.02
C ARG A 34 -8.43 -12.13 2.23
N VAL A 35 -9.06 -13.29 2.06
CA VAL A 35 -9.15 -14.32 3.09
C VAL A 35 -8.59 -15.62 2.51
N ALA A 36 -7.58 -16.19 3.16
CA ALA A 36 -7.06 -17.51 2.82
C ALA A 36 -7.84 -18.56 3.60
N CYS A 37 -8.74 -19.27 2.92
CA CYS A 37 -9.51 -20.38 3.50
C CYS A 37 -8.61 -21.61 3.66
N ASP A 38 -8.80 -22.39 4.73
CA ASP A 38 -8.08 -23.65 4.91
C ASP A 38 -8.57 -24.74 3.95
N ASP A 39 -9.88 -24.76 3.69
CA ASP A 39 -10.58 -25.76 2.89
C ASP A 39 -11.80 -25.16 2.16
N ASP A 40 -12.43 -25.98 1.32
CA ASP A 40 -13.61 -25.60 0.55
C ASP A 40 -14.85 -25.37 1.43
N GLU A 41 -14.92 -26.00 2.61
CA GLU A 41 -16.01 -25.78 3.56
C GLU A 41 -15.97 -24.35 4.13
N ALA A 42 -14.78 -23.87 4.50
CA ALA A 42 -14.56 -22.49 4.94
C ALA A 42 -14.91 -21.47 3.83
N LEU A 43 -14.61 -21.78 2.56
CA LEU A 43 -15.01 -20.94 1.42
C LEU A 43 -16.53 -20.92 1.23
N ALA A 44 -17.19 -22.08 1.31
CA ALA A 44 -18.64 -22.18 1.19
C ALA A 44 -19.34 -21.42 2.33
N TRP A 45 -18.81 -21.55 3.56
CA TRP A 45 -19.27 -20.78 4.70
C TRP A 45 -19.10 -19.28 4.47
N LEU A 46 -17.93 -18.84 3.99
CA LEU A 46 -17.64 -17.41 3.78
C LEU A 46 -18.58 -16.78 2.76
N LYS A 47 -18.90 -17.49 1.67
CA LYS A 47 -19.89 -17.06 0.66
C LYS A 47 -21.25 -16.80 1.31
N LYS A 48 -21.74 -17.77 2.09
CA LYS A 48 -23.02 -17.66 2.79
C LYS A 48 -23.02 -16.54 3.83
N ALA A 49 -21.96 -16.44 4.62
CA ALA A 49 -21.85 -15.43 5.67
C ALA A 49 -21.82 -14.00 5.12
N ILE A 50 -21.28 -13.81 3.91
CA ILE A 50 -21.22 -12.51 3.26
C ILE A 50 -22.57 -12.08 2.68
N ASP A 51 -23.42 -13.01 2.24
CA ASP A 51 -24.77 -12.69 1.76
C ASP A 51 -25.62 -12.03 2.85
N ASP A 52 -25.43 -12.46 4.10
CA ASP A 52 -26.12 -11.89 5.28
C ASP A 52 -25.46 -10.58 5.77
N LEU A 53 -24.30 -10.23 5.22
CA LEU A 53 -23.49 -9.12 5.69
C LEU A 53 -23.73 -7.85 4.87
N LYS A 54 -24.42 -6.87 5.47
CA LYS A 54 -24.55 -5.51 4.93
C LYS A 54 -23.75 -4.49 5.77
N PRO A 55 -22.50 -4.18 5.38
CA PRO A 55 -21.61 -3.30 6.16
C PRO A 55 -22.21 -1.91 6.45
N TRP A 56 -22.83 -1.30 5.44
CA TRP A 56 -23.56 -0.03 5.48
C TRP A 56 -24.69 -0.05 4.44
N GLU A 57 -25.53 0.99 4.42
CA GLU A 57 -26.61 1.15 3.44
C GLU A 57 -26.03 1.18 2.01
N ASP A 58 -26.62 0.40 1.09
CA ASP A 58 -26.15 0.21 -0.29
C ASP A 58 -24.81 -0.53 -0.49
N ALA A 59 -24.18 -1.04 0.57
CA ALA A 59 -23.00 -1.89 0.43
C ALA A 59 -23.36 -3.26 -0.15
N SER A 60 -22.69 -3.67 -1.22
CA SER A 60 -22.73 -5.04 -1.75
C SER A 60 -21.34 -5.66 -1.63
N LEU A 61 -21.27 -6.82 -0.98
CA LEU A 61 -20.06 -7.62 -0.86
C LEU A 61 -20.19 -8.86 -1.76
N ALA A 62 -19.09 -9.27 -2.36
CA ALA A 62 -19.03 -10.49 -3.15
C ALA A 62 -17.75 -11.25 -2.85
N VAL A 63 -17.86 -12.58 -2.79
CA VAL A 63 -16.69 -13.47 -2.70
C VAL A 63 -16.29 -13.86 -4.11
N VAL A 64 -15.08 -13.46 -4.50
CA VAL A 64 -14.48 -13.84 -5.78
C VAL A 64 -13.14 -14.53 -5.54
N SER A 65 -12.72 -15.30 -6.53
CA SER A 65 -11.39 -15.89 -6.54
C SER A 65 -10.32 -14.81 -6.69
N GLN A 66 -9.11 -15.08 -6.19
CA GLN A 66 -8.04 -14.10 -6.11
C GLN A 66 -7.62 -13.51 -7.48
N ASP A 67 -7.67 -14.33 -8.53
CA ASP A 67 -7.41 -13.96 -9.93
C ASP A 67 -8.42 -12.96 -10.49
N LYS A 68 -9.61 -12.88 -9.89
CA LYS A 68 -10.66 -11.91 -10.27
C LYS A 68 -10.57 -10.61 -9.50
N LEU A 69 -9.71 -10.51 -8.49
CA LEU A 69 -9.46 -9.26 -7.80
C LEU A 69 -8.61 -8.34 -8.67
N PRO A 70 -8.89 -7.03 -8.70
CA PRO A 70 -8.08 -6.10 -9.46
C PRO A 70 -6.64 -6.08 -8.92
N ASN A 71 -5.67 -6.07 -9.83
CA ASN A 71 -4.29 -5.76 -9.50
C ASN A 71 -4.18 -4.26 -9.26
N LEU A 72 -3.92 -3.87 -8.02
CA LEU A 72 -3.79 -2.49 -7.61
C LEU A 72 -2.35 -2.19 -7.19
N THR A 73 -1.74 -1.22 -7.86
CA THR A 73 -0.47 -0.65 -7.44
C THR A 73 -0.74 0.48 -6.46
N LYS A 74 -0.14 0.39 -5.27
CA LYS A 74 -0.24 1.43 -4.24
C LYS A 74 0.61 2.63 -4.63
N ALA A 75 0.03 3.83 -4.59
CA ALA A 75 0.75 5.07 -4.81
C ALA A 75 0.26 6.15 -3.86
N SER A 76 1.19 6.90 -3.27
CA SER A 76 0.87 8.02 -2.38
C SER A 76 1.09 9.36 -3.05
N VAL A 77 0.30 10.35 -2.66
CA VAL A 77 0.44 11.73 -3.12
C VAL A 77 0.15 12.69 -1.97
N TRP A 78 0.97 13.73 -1.88
CA TRP A 78 0.78 14.84 -0.95
C TRP A 78 0.13 16.01 -1.68
N ILE A 79 -0.93 16.56 -1.12
CA ILE A 79 -1.68 17.67 -1.69
C ILE A 79 -1.69 18.82 -0.67
N SER A 80 -0.96 19.88 -0.97
CA SER A 80 -0.94 21.10 -0.16
C SER A 80 -2.18 21.95 -0.44
N GLU A 81 -3.31 21.60 0.18
CA GLU A 81 -4.51 22.43 0.26
C GLU A 81 -4.83 22.70 1.73
N ASP A 82 -5.56 23.80 1.99
CA ASP A 82 -5.98 24.14 3.35
C ASP A 82 -6.84 23.04 3.95
N VAL A 83 -6.39 22.51 5.08
CA VAL A 83 -7.05 21.43 5.79
C VAL A 83 -8.25 22.00 6.53
N THR A 84 -9.46 21.64 6.08
CA THR A 84 -10.68 21.88 6.85
C THR A 84 -11.13 20.63 7.63
N ASN A 85 -10.44 19.49 7.45
CA ASN A 85 -10.74 18.20 8.08
C ASN A 85 -12.19 17.74 7.84
N THR A 86 -12.73 17.97 6.64
CA THR A 86 -14.10 17.57 6.31
C THR A 86 -14.14 16.40 5.33
N SER A 87 -15.21 15.59 5.39
CA SER A 87 -15.47 14.55 4.38
C SER A 87 -15.69 15.13 2.97
N ASP A 88 -15.97 16.43 2.88
CA ASP A 88 -16.14 17.16 1.63
C ASP A 88 -14.79 17.40 0.93
N ASP A 89 -13.70 17.55 1.69
CA ASP A 89 -12.35 17.71 1.15
C ASP A 89 -11.95 16.54 0.24
N THR A 90 -12.18 15.30 0.70
CA THR A 90 -11.88 14.08 -0.08
C THR A 90 -12.67 14.03 -1.38
N LYS A 91 -13.98 14.31 -1.32
CA LYS A 91 -14.84 14.33 -2.51
C LYS A 91 -14.41 15.42 -3.48
N ARG A 92 -14.06 16.60 -2.98
CA ARG A 92 -13.57 17.74 -3.77
C ARG A 92 -12.27 17.40 -4.48
N VAL A 93 -11.29 16.83 -3.77
CA VAL A 93 -9.99 16.40 -4.32
C VAL A 93 -10.19 15.37 -5.43
N LEU A 94 -10.96 14.30 -5.16
CA LEU A 94 -11.22 13.24 -6.14
C LEU A 94 -11.96 13.76 -7.38
N ARG A 95 -12.96 14.65 -7.19
CA ARG A 95 -13.67 15.30 -8.29
C ARG A 95 -12.73 16.11 -9.17
N ARG A 96 -11.81 16.88 -8.55
CA ARG A 96 -10.82 17.69 -9.27
C ARG A 96 -9.82 16.81 -10.02
N LEU A 97 -9.27 15.79 -9.38
CA LEU A 97 -8.34 14.85 -10.01
C LEU A 97 -9.00 14.15 -11.21
N THR A 98 -10.26 13.71 -11.07
CA THR A 98 -11.01 13.08 -12.16
C THR A 98 -11.22 14.06 -13.32
N ALA A 99 -11.64 15.29 -13.05
CA ALA A 99 -11.91 16.28 -14.10
C ALA A 99 -10.65 16.70 -14.88
N GLN A 100 -9.49 16.77 -14.20
CA GLN A 100 -8.25 17.26 -14.81
C GLN A 100 -7.37 16.18 -15.42
N ASN A 101 -7.74 14.90 -15.26
CA ASN A 101 -7.03 13.76 -15.84
C ASN A 101 -8.04 12.86 -16.60
N PRO A 102 -8.70 13.37 -17.65
CA PRO A 102 -9.81 12.69 -18.33
C PRO A 102 -9.42 11.41 -19.08
N ASP A 103 -8.12 11.20 -19.27
CA ASP A 103 -7.56 10.01 -19.92
C ASP A 103 -7.29 8.85 -18.95
N MET A 104 -7.59 9.05 -17.66
CA MET A 104 -7.49 8.04 -16.62
C MET A 104 -8.83 7.87 -15.90
N SER A 105 -9.08 6.68 -15.40
CA SER A 105 -10.29 6.37 -14.64
C SER A 105 -10.14 6.68 -13.15
N VAL A 106 -9.72 7.89 -12.79
CA VAL A 106 -9.39 8.28 -11.41
C VAL A 106 -10.53 8.02 -10.42
N ALA A 107 -11.78 8.22 -10.84
CA ALA A 107 -12.96 7.95 -10.03
C ALA A 107 -13.12 6.46 -9.62
N ARG A 108 -12.41 5.55 -10.29
CA ARG A 108 -12.39 4.10 -10.01
C ARG A 108 -11.20 3.67 -9.16
N TRP A 109 -10.34 4.60 -8.74
CA TRP A 109 -9.21 4.28 -7.87
C TRP A 109 -9.69 3.99 -6.45
N CYS A 110 -9.14 2.96 -5.82
CA CYS A 110 -9.44 2.69 -4.41
C CYS A 110 -8.68 3.68 -3.53
N THR A 111 -9.36 4.36 -2.61
CA THR A 111 -8.68 5.19 -1.60
C THR A 111 -8.36 4.33 -0.38
N PHE A 112 -7.09 3.94 -0.23
CA PHE A 112 -6.65 3.09 0.88
C PHE A 112 -6.43 3.86 2.18
N HIS A 113 -5.95 5.09 2.07
CA HIS A 113 -5.67 5.95 3.21
C HIS A 113 -5.89 7.39 2.81
N HIS A 114 -6.47 8.15 3.73
CA HIS A 114 -6.56 9.60 3.66
C HIS A 114 -6.26 10.13 5.05
N GLU A 115 -5.33 11.07 5.11
CA GLU A 115 -4.95 11.74 6.34
C GLU A 115 -4.69 13.20 6.03
N ALA A 116 -5.37 14.08 6.75
CA ALA A 116 -5.14 15.51 6.70
C ALA A 116 -4.19 15.88 7.84
N LYS A 117 -3.17 16.69 7.54
CA LYS A 117 -2.19 17.16 8.52
C LYS A 117 -2.13 18.67 8.50
N THR A 118 -2.01 19.25 9.68
CA THR A 118 -1.84 20.70 9.84
C THR A 118 -0.37 21.12 9.74
N ASP A 119 0.58 20.19 9.82
CA ASP A 119 2.02 20.44 9.68
C ASP A 119 2.77 19.25 9.01
N PRO A 120 3.27 19.40 7.76
CA PRO A 120 2.93 20.48 6.84
C PRO A 120 1.43 20.47 6.54
N ASN A 121 0.83 21.65 6.32
CA ASN A 121 -0.58 21.78 5.99
C ASN A 121 -0.89 21.08 4.66
N GLY A 122 -1.80 20.10 4.68
CA GLY A 122 -2.24 19.39 3.49
C GLY A 122 -2.84 18.01 3.75
N HIS A 123 -3.02 17.27 2.66
CA HIS A 123 -3.63 15.94 2.66
C HIS A 123 -2.67 14.91 2.06
N LEU A 124 -2.46 13.81 2.78
CA LEU A 124 -1.85 12.60 2.27
C LEU A 124 -2.95 11.66 1.77
N PHE A 125 -2.90 11.32 0.49
CA PHE A 125 -3.71 10.26 -0.09
C PHE A 125 -2.86 9.06 -0.45
N VAL A 126 -3.38 7.86 -0.22
CA VAL A 126 -2.82 6.60 -0.74
C VAL A 126 -3.89 5.93 -1.59
N PHE A 127 -3.60 5.81 -2.87
CA PHE A 127 -4.50 5.21 -3.86
C PHE A 127 -4.04 3.80 -4.24
N GLY A 128 -5.00 2.94 -4.54
CA GLY A 128 -4.84 1.72 -5.31
C GLY A 128 -5.22 1.99 -6.76
N ILE A 129 -4.23 1.89 -7.65
CA ILE A 129 -4.36 2.27 -9.05
C ILE A 129 -4.24 1.02 -9.91
N GLY A 130 -5.20 0.81 -10.80
CA GLY A 130 -5.20 -0.31 -11.74
C GLY A 130 -4.09 -0.21 -12.79
N ASP A 131 -3.76 -1.34 -13.42
CA ASP A 131 -2.63 -1.44 -14.36
C ASP A 131 -2.72 -0.48 -15.56
N GLU A 132 -3.93 -0.25 -16.09
CA GLU A 132 -4.18 0.66 -17.21
C GLU A 132 -3.77 2.11 -16.89
N ASP A 133 -4.32 2.67 -15.81
CA ASP A 133 -4.00 4.02 -15.37
C ASP A 133 -2.55 4.13 -14.89
N MET A 134 -2.01 3.07 -14.27
CA MET A 134 -0.61 3.02 -13.86
C MET A 134 0.33 3.05 -15.07
N ALA A 135 -0.04 2.45 -16.20
CA ALA A 135 0.72 2.55 -17.44
C ALA A 135 0.71 3.99 -18.01
N VAL A 136 -0.41 4.70 -17.91
CA VAL A 136 -0.51 6.12 -18.27
C VAL A 136 0.38 6.97 -17.36
N LEU A 137 0.32 6.77 -16.04
CA LEU A 137 1.15 7.48 -15.07
C LEU A 137 2.64 7.28 -15.31
N LYS A 138 3.08 6.06 -15.61
CA LYS A 138 4.49 5.77 -15.94
C LYS A 138 4.97 6.56 -17.15
N LYS A 139 4.15 6.66 -18.21
CA LYS A 139 4.45 7.49 -19.40
C LYS A 139 4.57 8.99 -19.05
N ARG A 140 3.93 9.43 -17.97
CA ARG A 140 3.93 10.80 -17.46
C ARG A 140 4.90 11.03 -16.30
N ALA A 141 5.86 10.13 -16.07
CA ALA A 141 6.79 10.20 -14.94
C ALA A 141 6.07 10.33 -13.58
N MET A 142 4.96 9.61 -13.41
CA MET A 142 4.11 9.58 -12.21
C MET A 142 3.46 10.94 -11.86
N ARG A 143 3.22 11.80 -12.86
CA ARG A 143 2.61 13.12 -12.65
C ARG A 143 1.10 13.12 -12.90
N LEU A 144 0.38 13.83 -12.03
CA LEU A 144 -1.04 14.16 -12.14
C LEU A 144 -1.23 15.66 -12.30
N SER A 145 -2.19 16.06 -13.12
CA SER A 145 -2.67 17.44 -13.16
C SER A 145 -3.58 17.69 -11.95
N TYR A 146 -3.31 18.77 -11.21
CA TYR A 146 -4.13 19.16 -10.06
C TYR A 146 -4.17 20.69 -9.88
N ALA A 147 -5.36 21.27 -9.90
CA ALA A 147 -5.58 22.72 -9.92
C ALA A 147 -4.72 23.39 -11.01
N PHE A 148 -3.72 24.18 -10.59
CA PHE A 148 -2.77 24.89 -11.45
C PHE A 148 -1.34 24.31 -11.34
N THR A 149 -1.20 23.09 -10.81
CA THR A 149 0.09 22.45 -10.56
C THR A 149 0.11 20.99 -11.04
N SER A 150 1.27 20.35 -10.92
CA SER A 150 1.42 18.91 -11.08
C SER A 150 1.77 18.26 -9.76
N LEU A 151 1.03 17.24 -9.39
CA LEU A 151 1.36 16.37 -8.27
C LEU A 151 2.20 15.20 -8.76
N THR A 152 3.14 14.73 -7.94
CA THR A 152 3.93 13.52 -8.24
C THR A 152 3.51 12.41 -7.30
N LEU A 153 3.04 11.29 -7.86
CA LEU A 153 2.78 10.10 -7.04
C LEU A 153 4.07 9.35 -6.76
N LYS A 154 4.15 8.80 -5.54
CA LYS A 154 5.19 7.86 -5.13
C LYS A 154 4.58 6.47 -5.08
N ALA A 155 4.88 5.65 -6.09
CA ALA A 155 4.48 4.24 -6.08
C ALA A 155 5.25 3.49 -4.98
N SER A 156 4.56 2.65 -4.21
CA SER A 156 5.23 1.71 -3.32
C SER A 156 5.53 0.40 -4.07
N LYS A 157 6.69 -0.20 -3.80
CA LYS A 157 7.14 -1.44 -4.47
C LYS A 157 6.38 -2.70 -4.05
N GLN A 158 5.27 -2.59 -3.31
CA GLN A 158 4.45 -3.76 -3.01
C GLN A 158 3.58 -4.07 -4.22
N LYS A 159 4.13 -4.90 -5.12
CA LYS A 159 3.30 -5.73 -5.99
C LYS A 159 2.47 -6.61 -5.06
N MET A 160 1.15 -6.55 -5.21
CA MET A 160 0.24 -7.45 -4.50
C MET A 160 0.38 -8.82 -5.18
N GLU A 161 1.44 -9.54 -4.84
CA GLU A 161 1.84 -10.75 -5.55
C GLU A 161 0.88 -11.89 -5.19
N GLY A 162 0.15 -12.38 -6.19
CA GLY A 162 -0.51 -13.67 -6.11
C GLY A 162 0.55 -14.75 -6.21
N THR A 163 0.86 -15.40 -5.08
CA THR A 163 1.67 -16.60 -5.09
C THR A 163 0.86 -17.73 -5.73
N SER A 164 1.01 -17.87 -7.05
CA SER A 164 0.69 -19.11 -7.75
C SER A 164 1.83 -20.08 -7.50
N SER A 165 1.67 -20.95 -6.51
CA SER A 165 2.50 -22.14 -6.36
C SER A 165 1.92 -23.21 -7.29
N GLU A 166 2.59 -23.51 -8.41
CA GLU A 166 2.34 -24.78 -9.10
C GLU A 166 3.10 -25.93 -8.43
N PRO A 167 2.57 -27.16 -8.51
CA PRO A 167 3.02 -28.29 -7.70
C PRO A 167 4.24 -28.99 -8.31
N GLY A 168 5.15 -29.42 -7.45
CA GLY A 168 6.24 -30.30 -7.83
C GLY A 168 5.74 -31.60 -8.45
N THR A 169 6.36 -31.99 -9.56
CA THR A 169 6.35 -33.38 -10.05
C THR A 169 7.68 -34.01 -9.67
N SER A 170 7.61 -35.00 -8.79
CA SER A 170 8.69 -35.89 -8.39
C SER A 170 8.60 -37.20 -9.16
N ASP A 171 9.70 -37.62 -9.81
CA ASP A 171 10.14 -39.02 -10.02
C ASP A 171 11.42 -39.00 -10.88
N THR A 172 12.48 -39.84 -10.81
CA THR A 172 12.82 -41.09 -10.10
C THR A 172 14.36 -41.21 -10.07
N ARG A 173 14.88 -42.05 -9.17
CA ARG A 173 16.27 -42.41 -8.80
C ARG A 173 17.14 -43.13 -9.88
N GLN A 174 18.41 -42.67 -10.03
CA GLN A 174 19.74 -43.38 -10.07
C GLN A 174 20.08 -44.51 -11.10
N PRO A 175 21.38 -44.94 -11.30
CA PRO A 175 22.69 -44.54 -10.68
C PRO A 175 23.96 -44.42 -11.61
N ASP A 176 25.06 -44.00 -10.96
CA ASP A 176 26.52 -44.25 -11.14
C ASP A 176 27.31 -43.86 -12.41
N THR A 177 28.40 -43.08 -12.22
CA THR A 177 29.79 -43.47 -12.57
C THR A 177 30.80 -42.55 -11.86
N VAL A 178 31.77 -43.19 -11.19
CA VAL A 178 32.91 -42.69 -10.41
C VAL A 178 34.03 -42.19 -11.33
N THR A 179 34.80 -41.16 -10.96
CA THR A 179 36.28 -41.10 -11.15
C THR A 179 36.88 -40.05 -10.20
N GLU A 180 37.86 -40.49 -9.39
CA GLU A 180 38.89 -39.74 -8.64
C GLU A 180 39.61 -38.71 -9.54
N THR A 181 40.42 -37.72 -9.16
CA THR A 181 41.40 -37.43 -8.08
C THR A 181 41.67 -35.91 -8.30
N GLU A 182 42.06 -35.02 -7.39
CA GLU A 182 43.28 -34.99 -6.59
C GLU A 182 43.30 -33.61 -5.87
N THR A 183 43.62 -33.59 -4.58
CA THR A 183 44.15 -32.44 -3.81
C THR A 183 45.64 -32.78 -3.61
N PRO A 184 46.63 -31.85 -3.43
CA PRO A 184 46.55 -30.67 -2.57
C PRO A 184 47.46 -29.47 -2.94
N VAL A 185 47.40 -28.39 -2.14
CA VAL A 185 48.54 -27.71 -1.47
C VAL A 185 48.12 -26.30 -0.99
N VAL A 186 48.28 -26.07 0.32
CA VAL A 186 48.32 -24.77 1.03
C VAL A 186 49.75 -24.64 1.56
N PRO A 187 50.41 -23.46 1.49
CA PRO A 187 50.64 -22.62 2.71
C PRO A 187 50.64 -21.09 2.44
N GLN A 188 49.92 -20.29 3.24
CA GLN A 188 50.36 -19.39 4.34
C GLN A 188 50.91 -17.98 3.96
N GLN A 189 50.30 -16.95 4.58
CA GLN A 189 50.87 -15.71 5.20
C GLN A 189 51.70 -14.74 4.31
N ASP A 190 51.83 -13.42 4.52
CA ASP A 190 51.49 -12.43 5.57
C ASP A 190 51.56 -11.02 4.87
N ASP A 191 51.40 -9.94 5.67
CA ASP A 191 51.87 -8.55 5.45
C ASP A 191 50.86 -7.45 5.01
N ASP A 192 50.32 -6.77 6.02
CA ASP A 192 50.62 -5.36 6.39
C ASP A 192 50.74 -4.30 5.28
N HIS A 193 49.88 -3.25 5.32
CA HIS A 193 50.32 -1.84 5.48
C HIS A 193 49.16 -0.85 5.58
N GLN A 194 49.41 0.17 6.40
CA GLN A 194 48.51 1.17 6.94
C GLN A 194 48.68 2.56 6.25
N MET A 195 47.64 3.40 6.37
CA MET A 195 47.61 4.87 6.19
C MET A 195 47.80 5.37 4.73
N VAL A 196 47.29 6.51 4.26
CA VAL A 196 47.27 7.89 4.81
C VAL A 196 46.29 8.74 3.95
N VAL A 197 45.55 9.68 4.58
CA VAL A 197 45.06 11.03 4.12
C VAL A 197 44.21 11.17 2.83
N ASP A 198 43.27 12.10 2.64
CA ASP A 198 43.15 13.52 3.05
C ASP A 198 41.67 13.96 3.13
N GLU A 199 41.38 14.80 4.12
CA GLU A 199 40.34 15.84 4.04
C GLU A 199 41.04 17.13 3.58
N PRO A 200 40.38 18.09 2.90
CA PRO A 200 40.02 19.29 3.67
C PRO A 200 38.76 20.07 3.20
N CYS A 201 37.98 20.50 4.20
CA CYS A 201 37.57 21.88 4.52
C CYS A 201 36.94 22.83 3.48
N ARG A 202 35.74 23.35 3.84
CA ARG A 202 35.36 24.76 4.15
C ARG A 202 33.87 24.95 3.85
N GLY A 203 33.03 25.59 4.67
CA GLY A 203 33.24 26.49 5.79
C GLY A 203 32.47 27.81 5.57
N SER A 204 31.90 28.36 6.66
CA SER A 204 31.38 29.73 6.88
C SER A 204 29.85 29.97 6.76
N THR A 205 29.08 30.14 7.86
CA THR A 205 28.95 31.29 8.83
C THR A 205 28.13 32.46 8.24
N GLU A 206 27.26 33.24 8.89
CA GLU A 206 26.89 33.52 10.29
C GLU A 206 25.69 34.52 10.30
N THR A 207 24.93 34.59 11.42
CA THR A 207 24.46 35.79 12.21
C THR A 207 23.64 36.90 11.48
N THR A 208 22.49 37.45 11.95
CA THR A 208 22.28 38.25 13.18
C THR A 208 20.80 38.74 13.34
N LYS A 209 20.28 38.67 14.57
CA LYS A 209 19.47 39.64 15.38
C LYS A 209 18.80 40.90 14.74
N ALA A 210 17.54 41.18 15.10
CA ALA A 210 17.07 42.45 15.74
C ALA A 210 15.54 42.49 15.98
N ALA A 211 15.15 43.22 17.03
CA ALA A 211 13.78 43.47 17.52
C ALA A 211 13.21 44.79 16.98
N ALA A 212 11.87 44.94 16.97
CA ALA A 212 11.18 46.22 17.19
C ALA A 212 9.68 46.03 17.49
N SER A 213 9.21 46.87 18.41
CA SER A 213 7.84 47.14 18.86
C SER A 213 7.10 48.08 17.90
N SER A 214 5.76 48.02 17.82
CA SER A 214 4.84 49.13 18.16
C SER A 214 3.52 49.13 17.35
N SER A 215 2.43 49.50 18.04
CA SER A 215 1.20 50.18 17.58
C SER A 215 0.14 49.40 16.78
N GLU A 216 -1.05 49.20 17.35
CA GLU A 216 -2.26 49.98 16.97
C GLU A 216 -3.39 49.76 18.00
N GLU A 217 -4.10 50.85 18.24
CA GLU A 217 -5.19 51.15 19.20
C GLU A 217 -6.45 51.49 18.36
N GLU A 218 -7.65 51.47 18.96
CA GLU A 218 -9.00 51.77 18.39
C GLU A 218 -9.59 50.73 17.42
N MET A 219 -10.89 50.40 17.37
CA MET A 219 -12.19 50.96 17.81
C MET A 219 -13.15 49.73 17.87
N ASP A 220 -14.14 49.58 18.75
CA ASP A 220 -15.46 50.22 18.66
C ASP A 220 -16.31 49.83 19.88
N ALA A 221 -17.22 50.74 20.23
CA ALA A 221 -18.27 50.60 21.23
C ALA A 221 -19.58 50.07 20.62
#